data_AF-A0A2E6ZAW5-F1
#
_entry.id   AF-A0A2E6ZAW5-F1
#
_cell.length_a   1.000
_cell.length_b   1.000
_cell.length_c   1.000
_cell.angle_alpha   90.00
_cell.angle_beta   90.00
_cell.angle_gamma   90.00
#
_symmetry.space_group_name_H-M   'P 1'
#
loop_
_entity.id
_entity.type
_entity.pdbx_description
1 polymer ?
#
loop_
_entity_poly.entity_id
_entity_poly.type
_entity_poly.pdbx_seq_one_letter_code
_entity_poly.pdbx_strand_id
1 'polypeptide(L)'
;MDNPVIILHGWSDNSRSFAAISKFIKQLPNKKTVHLHLGDWLSMHDDVTYSDLGTAMQRAWHEMGLPTDDRSVDLVVHSTGSLVARQWLTQFYSASHNPVKRFVMMAPANFGSHLAHKGRSFFGRAVKGWGQPGFQTGTQILKGLELASPYSQQLAFNDLFSEDSWYGAGKILATVMIGNSGYSGISAIANEDGSDGTVRISGANLNCSRITVALDEQQSVLPGSLQFSRSKGDIALAILDNENHSTLVFKDKGPKNSLTQTILAKALRVEDTDYQPLADSFNWQQQINALDPAVVSKSPQRSQIVCQLTDHLANNVQDYFVEFYRTGKKDQKFEQELYQQLLCGVHAYSDNGAYRTLYFNLASLSELRQRYQLNQLYISFNAEPHYKPPRQPVGYTSVAASATAGIKLPPEQIDWLFTPHQTVLLQVIMQRSVDAAVFKLRR
;
A
#
# COMPACT_ATOMS: atom_id res chain seq x y z
N MET A 1 31.91 -6.47 11.51
CA MET A 1 31.76 -7.33 10.33
C MET A 1 30.59 -6.79 9.53
N ASP A 2 30.65 -6.84 8.20
CA ASP A 2 29.53 -6.41 7.37
C ASP A 2 28.34 -7.39 7.55
N ASN A 3 27.15 -6.83 7.75
CA ASN A 3 25.92 -7.59 7.94
C ASN A 3 25.66 -8.57 6.77
N PRO A 4 25.32 -9.85 7.02
CA PRO A 4 24.80 -10.77 6.01
C PRO A 4 23.64 -10.15 5.24
N VAL A 5 23.55 -10.48 3.95
CA VAL A 5 22.47 -10.01 3.08
C VAL A 5 21.53 -11.17 2.79
N ILE A 6 20.26 -10.99 3.13
CA ILE A 6 19.21 -11.96 2.84
C ILE A 6 18.35 -11.40 1.71
N ILE A 7 18.06 -12.21 0.69
CA ILE A 7 17.22 -11.83 -0.44
C ILE A 7 15.96 -12.68 -0.48
N LEU A 8 14.78 -12.05 -0.50
CA LEU A 8 13.49 -12.74 -0.62
C LEU A 8 12.81 -12.41 -1.96
N HIS A 9 12.34 -13.44 -2.66
CA HIS A 9 11.61 -13.32 -3.92
C HIS A 9 10.12 -12.94 -3.71
N GLY A 10 9.45 -12.56 -4.81
CA GLY A 10 8.01 -12.29 -4.86
C GLY A 10 7.15 -13.50 -5.21
N TRP A 11 5.83 -13.30 -5.35
CA TRP A 11 4.89 -14.36 -5.71
C TRP A 11 5.18 -14.99 -7.09
N SER A 12 4.93 -16.30 -7.23
CA SER A 12 5.19 -17.10 -8.43
C SER A 12 6.65 -17.09 -8.91
N ASP A 13 7.61 -16.86 -8.00
CA ASP A 13 9.04 -16.83 -8.30
C ASP A 13 9.85 -17.73 -7.35
N ASN A 14 11.17 -17.78 -7.53
CA ASN A 14 12.12 -18.44 -6.64
C ASN A 14 13.50 -17.75 -6.68
N SER A 15 14.37 -18.12 -5.75
CA SER A 15 15.73 -17.63 -5.53
C SER A 15 16.59 -17.54 -6.79
N ARG A 16 16.44 -18.47 -7.73
CA ARG A 16 17.26 -18.52 -8.96
C ARG A 16 17.11 -17.25 -9.81
N SER A 17 15.94 -16.61 -9.77
CA SER A 17 15.66 -15.39 -10.50
C SER A 17 16.43 -14.17 -9.98
N PHE A 18 17.08 -14.28 -8.81
CA PHE A 18 17.85 -13.20 -8.17
C PHE A 18 19.37 -13.36 -8.35
N ALA A 19 19.82 -14.28 -9.19
CA ALA A 19 21.25 -14.52 -9.43
C ALA A 19 22.00 -13.25 -9.91
N ALA A 20 21.37 -12.44 -10.76
CA ALA A 20 21.98 -11.20 -11.27
C ALA A 20 22.17 -10.14 -10.18
N ILE A 21 21.15 -9.91 -9.35
CA ILE A 21 21.26 -9.02 -8.18
C ILE A 21 22.30 -9.57 -7.20
N SER A 22 22.25 -10.87 -6.91
CA SER A 22 23.20 -11.50 -5.98
C SER A 22 24.64 -11.29 -6.44
N LYS A 23 24.91 -11.48 -7.75
CA LYS A 23 26.23 -11.23 -8.34
C LYS A 23 26.64 -9.76 -8.21
N PHE A 24 25.72 -8.82 -8.45
CA PHE A 24 25.98 -7.39 -8.29
C PHE A 24 26.31 -7.04 -6.84
N ILE A 25 25.51 -7.51 -5.88
CA ILE A 25 25.74 -7.24 -4.44
C ILE A 25 27.10 -7.80 -4.01
N LYS A 26 27.46 -9.02 -4.42
CA LYS A 26 28.78 -9.62 -4.12
C LYS A 26 29.95 -8.84 -4.72
N GLN A 27 29.74 -7.99 -5.73
CA GLN A 27 30.79 -7.16 -6.31
C GLN A 27 30.98 -5.84 -5.56
N LEU A 28 30.02 -5.44 -4.71
CA LEU A 28 30.12 -4.21 -3.93
C LEU A 28 31.30 -4.30 -2.93
N PRO A 29 32.20 -3.31 -2.87
CA PRO A 29 33.37 -3.30 -1.99
C PRO A 29 33.15 -3.85 -0.56
N ASN A 30 32.07 -3.44 0.12
CA ASN A 30 31.75 -3.83 1.51
C ASN A 30 30.83 -5.05 1.62
N LYS A 31 30.60 -5.79 0.53
CA LYS A 31 29.73 -6.99 0.51
C LYS A 31 30.40 -8.19 -0.16
N LYS A 32 31.68 -8.07 -0.54
CA LYS A 32 32.46 -9.13 -1.20
C LYS A 32 32.64 -10.39 -0.36
N THR A 33 32.77 -10.24 0.95
CA THR A 33 33.01 -11.33 1.91
C THR A 33 31.76 -11.70 2.71
N VAL A 34 30.63 -11.06 2.41
CA VAL A 34 29.40 -11.21 3.16
C VAL A 34 28.66 -12.47 2.71
N HIS A 35 28.14 -13.22 3.68
CA HIS A 35 27.25 -14.33 3.40
C HIS A 35 25.93 -13.81 2.81
N LEU A 36 25.65 -14.22 1.57
CA LEU A 36 24.43 -13.88 0.86
C LEU A 36 23.53 -15.09 0.82
N HIS A 37 22.35 -14.97 1.43
CA HIS A 37 21.35 -16.02 1.52
C HIS A 37 20.18 -15.68 0.60
N LEU A 38 19.71 -16.65 -0.18
CA LEU A 38 18.51 -16.52 -0.98
C LEU A 38 17.41 -17.33 -0.30
N GLY A 39 16.36 -16.67 0.16
CA GLY A 39 15.20 -17.32 0.77
C GLY A 39 14.24 -17.80 -0.31
N ASP A 40 13.83 -19.06 -0.22
CA ASP A 40 12.76 -19.65 -1.02
C ASP A 40 11.53 -19.92 -0.14
N TRP A 41 10.34 -19.62 -0.67
CA TRP A 41 9.09 -19.84 0.03
C TRP A 41 7.94 -20.21 -0.92
N LEU A 42 6.96 -20.95 -0.40
CA LEU A 42 5.87 -21.51 -1.18
C LEU A 42 4.79 -20.45 -1.46
N SER A 43 4.91 -19.77 -2.59
CA SER A 43 4.00 -18.67 -2.95
C SER A 43 2.71 -19.09 -3.66
N MET A 44 2.69 -20.28 -4.26
CA MET A 44 1.57 -20.76 -5.07
C MET A 44 0.71 -21.82 -4.36
N HIS A 45 1.03 -22.17 -3.11
CA HIS A 45 0.23 -23.15 -2.39
C HIS A 45 -1.02 -22.47 -1.80
N ASP A 46 -2.21 -22.94 -2.14
CA ASP A 46 -3.46 -22.19 -1.92
C ASP A 46 -3.76 -21.93 -0.46
N ASP A 47 -3.42 -22.87 0.43
CA ASP A 47 -3.69 -22.79 1.87
C ASP A 47 -2.59 -22.05 2.67
N VAL A 48 -1.44 -21.77 2.07
CA VAL A 48 -0.32 -21.12 2.78
C VAL A 48 -0.66 -19.65 3.03
N THR A 49 -0.71 -19.27 4.31
CA THR A 49 -0.96 -17.88 4.73
C THR A 49 0.33 -17.10 4.99
N TYR A 50 0.23 -15.78 5.11
CA TYR A 50 1.38 -14.96 5.51
C TYR A 50 1.90 -15.33 6.92
N SER A 51 1.02 -15.66 7.87
CA SER A 51 1.41 -16.11 9.22
C SER A 51 2.19 -17.43 9.20
N ASP A 52 1.82 -18.35 8.31
CA ASP A 52 2.56 -19.60 8.08
C ASP A 52 3.96 -19.29 7.52
N LEU A 53 4.03 -18.36 6.55
CA LEU A 53 5.30 -17.92 5.97
C LEU A 53 6.19 -17.22 7.00
N GLY A 54 5.63 -16.38 7.88
CA GLY A 54 6.38 -15.77 8.98
C GLY A 54 6.97 -16.84 9.91
N THR A 55 6.16 -17.83 10.29
CA THR A 55 6.61 -18.95 11.14
C THR A 55 7.68 -19.80 10.47
N ALA A 56 7.49 -20.11 9.17
CA ALA A 56 8.45 -20.86 8.39
C ALA A 56 9.77 -20.09 8.21
N MET A 57 9.70 -18.77 8.00
CA MET A 57 10.87 -17.90 7.92
C MET A 57 11.64 -17.90 9.23
N GLN A 58 10.98 -17.76 10.38
CA GLN A 58 11.64 -17.81 11.69
C GLN A 58 12.36 -19.15 11.91
N ARG A 59 11.70 -20.28 11.59
CA ARG A 59 12.31 -21.60 11.70
C ARG A 59 13.55 -21.72 10.81
N ALA A 60 13.43 -21.39 9.53
CA ALA A 60 14.54 -21.45 8.57
C ALA A 60 15.71 -20.53 8.98
N TRP A 61 15.39 -19.36 9.56
CA TRP A 61 16.38 -18.40 10.05
C TRP A 61 17.26 -19.02 11.15
N HIS A 62 16.64 -19.69 12.12
CA HIS A 62 17.33 -20.37 13.21
C HIS A 62 18.09 -21.62 12.76
N GLU A 63 17.49 -22.45 11.89
CA GLU A 63 18.14 -23.66 11.35
C GLU A 63 19.43 -23.32 10.60
N MET A 64 19.44 -22.17 9.89
CA MET A 64 20.62 -21.66 9.19
C MET A 64 21.63 -20.94 10.11
N GLY A 65 21.31 -20.75 11.38
CA GLY A 65 22.15 -20.01 12.33
C GLY A 65 22.34 -18.54 11.95
N LEU A 66 21.36 -17.91 11.31
CA LEU A 66 21.44 -16.51 10.93
C LEU A 66 21.39 -15.59 12.17
N PRO A 67 22.08 -14.43 12.15
CA PRO A 67 22.10 -13.50 13.27
C PRO A 67 20.69 -13.05 13.69
N THR A 68 20.48 -12.95 15.01
CA THR A 68 19.24 -12.45 15.61
C THR A 68 19.46 -11.22 16.50
N ASP A 69 20.72 -10.85 16.74
CA ASP A 69 21.11 -9.63 17.45
C ASP A 69 20.58 -8.40 16.73
N ASP A 70 20.33 -7.33 17.48
CA ASP A 70 19.77 -6.10 16.92
C ASP A 70 20.61 -5.55 15.77
N ARG A 71 19.93 -5.25 14.66
CA ARG A 71 20.51 -4.56 13.51
C ARG A 71 21.77 -5.26 12.95
N SER A 72 21.77 -6.59 13.00
CA SER A 72 22.87 -7.46 12.55
C SER A 72 22.73 -7.99 11.11
N VAL A 73 21.61 -7.75 10.42
CA VAL A 73 21.38 -8.21 9.03
C VAL A 73 20.89 -7.11 8.10
N ASP A 74 21.12 -7.27 6.80
CA ASP A 74 20.53 -6.45 5.74
C ASP A 74 19.57 -7.30 4.89
N LEU A 75 18.37 -6.80 4.63
CA LEU A 75 17.31 -7.51 3.93
C LEU A 75 16.99 -6.82 2.60
N VAL A 76 16.98 -7.60 1.50
CA VAL A 76 16.54 -7.16 0.17
C VAL A 76 15.33 -7.99 -0.23
N VAL A 77 14.23 -7.34 -0.55
CA VAL A 77 12.98 -8.05 -0.89
C VAL A 77 12.43 -7.55 -2.21
N HIS A 78 11.75 -8.43 -2.94
CA HIS A 78 11.01 -8.06 -4.14
C HIS A 78 9.53 -8.31 -3.98
N SER A 79 8.70 -7.37 -4.45
CA SER A 79 7.25 -7.59 -4.59
C SER A 79 6.62 -8.11 -3.29
N THR A 80 5.92 -9.24 -3.33
CA THR A 80 5.30 -9.91 -2.18
C THR A 80 6.26 -10.27 -1.05
N GLY A 81 7.57 -10.42 -1.33
CA GLY A 81 8.57 -10.70 -0.30
C GLY A 81 8.64 -9.61 0.78
N SER A 82 8.22 -8.38 0.47
CA SER A 82 8.07 -7.30 1.45
C SER A 82 7.00 -7.59 2.50
N LEU A 83 5.85 -8.13 2.09
CA LEU A 83 4.77 -8.52 2.99
C LEU A 83 5.18 -9.69 3.88
N VAL A 84 5.91 -10.67 3.33
CA VAL A 84 6.45 -11.81 4.10
C VAL A 84 7.46 -11.34 5.16
N ALA A 85 8.39 -10.47 4.77
CA ALA A 85 9.39 -9.91 5.69
C ALA A 85 8.75 -9.08 6.81
N ARG A 86 7.80 -8.20 6.47
CA ARG A 86 7.08 -7.37 7.45
C ARG A 86 6.22 -8.22 8.39
N GLN A 87 5.56 -9.26 7.87
CA GLN A 87 4.84 -10.23 8.69
C GLN A 87 5.77 -10.91 9.69
N TRP A 88 6.91 -11.43 9.23
CA TRP A 88 7.91 -12.05 10.08
C TRP A 88 8.42 -11.10 11.17
N LEU A 89 8.76 -9.86 10.81
CA LEU A 89 9.20 -8.83 11.75
C LEU A 89 8.14 -8.55 12.82
N THR A 90 6.91 -8.24 12.41
CA THR A 90 5.82 -7.87 13.34
C THR A 90 5.29 -9.04 14.17
N GLN A 91 5.55 -10.28 13.75
CA GLN A 91 5.13 -11.49 14.47
C GLN A 91 6.14 -11.95 15.52
N PHE A 92 7.45 -11.77 15.28
CA PHE A 92 8.51 -12.35 16.13
C PHE A 92 9.43 -11.32 16.80
N TYR A 93 9.35 -10.05 16.41
CA TYR A 93 10.24 -9.00 16.88
C TYR A 93 9.47 -7.76 17.31
N SER A 94 10.18 -6.77 17.81
CA SER A 94 9.64 -5.46 18.16
C SER A 94 10.42 -4.34 17.45
N ALA A 95 9.83 -3.15 17.43
CA ALA A 95 10.49 -1.96 16.89
C ALA A 95 11.81 -1.62 17.61
N SER A 96 11.98 -2.03 18.87
CA SER A 96 13.22 -1.82 19.64
C SER A 96 14.22 -2.96 19.48
N HIS A 97 13.75 -4.20 19.28
CA HIS A 97 14.60 -5.38 19.18
C HIS A 97 14.26 -6.19 17.94
N ASN A 98 15.09 -6.07 16.90
CA ASN A 98 14.95 -6.80 15.65
C ASN A 98 16.30 -6.85 14.89
N PRO A 99 16.55 -7.91 14.11
CA PRO A 99 17.85 -8.11 13.49
C PRO A 99 18.10 -7.20 12.29
N VAL A 100 17.09 -6.54 11.73
CA VAL A 100 17.23 -5.86 10.44
C VAL A 100 17.79 -4.45 10.62
N LYS A 101 18.96 -4.19 10.04
CA LYS A 101 19.54 -2.85 9.97
C LYS A 101 19.06 -2.11 8.74
N ARG A 102 19.24 -2.70 7.56
CA ARG A 102 18.87 -2.10 6.27
C ARG A 102 17.80 -2.94 5.62
N PHE A 103 16.76 -2.28 5.13
CA PHE A 103 15.65 -2.94 4.48
C PHE A 103 15.39 -2.31 3.12
N VAL A 104 15.89 -2.97 2.06
CA VAL A 104 15.74 -2.51 0.69
C VAL A 104 14.57 -3.26 0.05
N MET A 105 13.51 -2.54 -0.28
CA MET A 105 12.32 -3.09 -0.90
C MET A 105 12.30 -2.72 -2.38
N MET A 106 12.34 -3.71 -3.26
CA MET A 106 12.32 -3.53 -4.71
C MET A 106 10.93 -3.87 -5.24
N ALA A 107 10.24 -2.87 -5.76
CA ALA A 107 8.86 -2.95 -6.22
C ALA A 107 7.90 -3.65 -5.24
N PRO A 108 7.90 -3.29 -3.93
CA PRO A 108 7.10 -4.00 -2.93
C PRO A 108 5.60 -3.79 -3.13
N ALA A 109 4.78 -4.82 -2.92
CA ALA A 109 3.31 -4.71 -2.99
C ALA A 109 2.70 -4.36 -1.62
N ASN A 110 3.19 -3.31 -0.97
CA ASN A 110 2.88 -2.98 0.43
C ASN A 110 1.39 -2.71 0.71
N PHE A 111 0.67 -2.16 -0.27
CA PHE A 111 -0.79 -1.95 -0.25
C PHE A 111 -1.47 -2.63 -1.44
N GLY A 112 -0.94 -3.79 -1.83
CA GLY A 112 -1.47 -4.65 -2.88
C GLY A 112 -1.02 -4.30 -4.29
N SER A 113 -1.55 -5.07 -5.24
CA SER A 113 -1.27 -5.01 -6.67
C SER A 113 -2.57 -5.07 -7.47
N HIS A 114 -2.67 -4.22 -8.50
CA HIS A 114 -3.80 -4.24 -9.43
C HIS A 114 -3.81 -5.47 -10.35
N LEU A 115 -2.75 -6.30 -10.36
CA LEU A 115 -2.75 -7.57 -11.10
C LEU A 115 -3.34 -8.72 -10.28
N ALA A 116 -3.36 -8.64 -8.95
CA ALA A 116 -3.78 -9.73 -8.07
C ALA A 116 -5.24 -10.18 -8.29
N HIS A 117 -6.09 -9.30 -8.85
CA HIS A 117 -7.49 -9.62 -9.16
C HIS A 117 -7.75 -9.88 -10.66
N LYS A 118 -6.76 -9.71 -11.55
CA LYS A 118 -6.96 -9.96 -12.99
C LYS A 118 -7.17 -11.45 -13.19
N GLY A 119 -8.41 -11.84 -13.52
CA GLY A 119 -8.90 -13.21 -13.41
C GLY A 119 -8.03 -14.31 -14.05
N ARG A 120 -8.42 -15.55 -13.77
CA ARG A 120 -7.73 -16.80 -14.12
C ARG A 120 -7.07 -16.86 -15.52
N SER A 121 -7.64 -16.22 -16.54
CA SER A 121 -7.08 -16.16 -17.91
C SER A 121 -5.82 -15.29 -18.04
N PHE A 122 -5.69 -14.21 -17.25
CA PHE A 122 -4.50 -13.37 -17.21
C PHE A 122 -3.36 -14.09 -16.47
N PHE A 123 -3.67 -14.72 -15.33
CA PHE A 123 -2.74 -15.60 -14.62
C PHE A 123 -2.30 -16.78 -15.49
N GLY A 124 -3.19 -17.33 -16.34
CA GLY A 124 -2.83 -18.39 -17.29
C GLY A 124 -1.78 -18.01 -18.34
N ARG A 125 -1.53 -16.72 -18.58
CA ARG A 125 -0.40 -16.25 -19.41
C ARG A 125 0.86 -15.88 -18.61
N ALA A 126 0.70 -15.51 -17.34
CA ALA A 126 1.80 -15.05 -16.49
C ALA A 126 2.45 -16.18 -15.67
N VAL A 127 1.73 -17.28 -15.42
CA VAL A 127 2.15 -18.34 -14.48
C VAL A 127 2.47 -19.64 -15.20
N LYS A 128 3.64 -20.22 -14.88
CA LYS A 128 4.08 -21.51 -15.43
C LYS A 128 3.26 -22.66 -14.82
N GLY A 129 2.70 -23.54 -15.66
CA GLY A 129 2.00 -24.77 -15.22
C GLY A 129 0.46 -24.70 -15.25
N TRP A 130 -0.13 -23.59 -15.71
CA TRP A 130 -1.58 -23.39 -15.80
C TRP A 130 -2.27 -24.48 -16.65
N GLY A 131 -3.38 -25.05 -16.14
CA GLY A 131 -4.21 -26.05 -16.84
C GLY A 131 -3.99 -27.51 -16.42
N GLN A 132 -3.08 -27.78 -15.49
CA GLN A 132 -2.91 -29.11 -14.90
C GLN A 132 -3.97 -29.37 -13.80
N PRO A 133 -4.55 -30.58 -13.69
CA PRO A 133 -5.39 -30.95 -12.55
C PRO A 133 -4.63 -30.73 -11.23
N GLY A 134 -5.23 -30.02 -10.26
CA GLY A 134 -4.58 -29.69 -8.98
C GLY A 134 -3.66 -28.46 -9.00
N PHE A 135 -3.72 -27.62 -10.05
CA PHE A 135 -2.95 -26.39 -10.13
C PHE A 135 -3.39 -25.36 -9.08
N GLN A 136 -2.46 -25.01 -8.18
CA GLN A 136 -2.66 -24.01 -7.12
C GLN A 136 -2.07 -22.66 -7.52
N THR A 137 -2.68 -21.58 -7.05
CA THR A 137 -2.26 -20.21 -7.39
C THR A 137 -1.74 -19.43 -6.19
N GLY A 138 -1.87 -19.96 -4.99
CA GLY A 138 -1.55 -19.25 -3.75
C GLY A 138 -2.69 -18.35 -3.35
N THR A 139 -3.91 -18.88 -3.31
CA THR A 139 -5.15 -18.15 -3.02
C THR A 139 -5.03 -17.21 -1.82
N GLN A 140 -4.52 -17.67 -0.67
CA GLN A 140 -4.38 -16.81 0.52
C GLN A 140 -3.34 -15.69 0.31
N ILE A 141 -2.26 -15.96 -0.42
CA ILE A 141 -1.23 -14.96 -0.76
C ILE A 141 -1.79 -13.90 -1.72
N LEU A 142 -2.55 -14.33 -2.74
CA LEU A 142 -3.22 -13.44 -3.69
C LEU A 142 -4.29 -12.57 -3.02
N LYS A 143 -5.05 -13.14 -2.07
CA LYS A 143 -5.99 -12.38 -1.22
C LYS A 143 -5.30 -11.28 -0.42
N GLY A 144 -4.10 -11.54 0.12
CA GLY A 144 -3.31 -10.50 0.78
C GLY A 144 -2.73 -9.45 -0.17
N LEU A 145 -2.47 -9.83 -1.44
CA LEU A 145 -1.97 -8.93 -2.49
C LEU A 145 -3.07 -8.12 -3.18
N GLU A 146 -4.33 -8.51 -3.04
CA GLU A 146 -5.43 -7.77 -3.65
C GLU A 146 -5.48 -6.34 -3.10
N LEU A 147 -5.83 -5.39 -3.97
CA LEU A 147 -6.09 -4.02 -3.55
C LEU A 147 -7.18 -4.00 -2.47
N ALA A 148 -7.00 -3.14 -1.48
CA ALA A 148 -7.87 -3.04 -0.30
C ALA A 148 -7.92 -4.30 0.57
N SER A 149 -6.92 -5.20 0.47
CA SER A 149 -6.86 -6.36 1.36
C SER A 149 -6.78 -5.95 2.83
N PRO A 150 -7.67 -6.46 3.70
CA PRO A 150 -7.62 -6.23 5.15
C PRO A 150 -6.27 -6.64 5.76
N TYR A 151 -5.60 -7.66 5.19
CA TYR A 151 -4.29 -8.10 5.63
C TYR A 151 -3.24 -6.99 5.49
N SER A 152 -3.11 -6.38 4.31
CA SER A 152 -2.10 -5.34 4.09
C SER A 152 -2.36 -4.08 4.93
N GLN A 153 -3.65 -3.76 5.17
CA GLN A 153 -4.04 -2.68 6.08
C GLN A 153 -3.64 -2.99 7.53
N GLN A 154 -3.96 -4.20 8.03
CA GLN A 154 -3.60 -4.60 9.39
C GLN A 154 -2.08 -4.63 9.57
N LEU A 155 -1.35 -5.11 8.57
CA LEU A 155 0.11 -5.12 8.60
C LEU A 155 0.68 -3.70 8.71
N ALA A 156 0.12 -2.74 7.95
CA ALA A 156 0.46 -1.33 8.09
C ALA A 156 0.15 -0.76 9.48
N PHE A 157 -0.92 -1.22 10.15
CA PHE A 157 -1.18 -0.81 11.54
C PHE A 157 -0.15 -1.38 12.51
N ASN A 158 0.38 -2.57 12.25
CA ASN A 158 1.36 -3.22 13.11
C ASN A 158 2.75 -2.57 13.07
N ASP A 159 3.15 -1.93 11.95
CA ASP A 159 4.48 -1.34 11.80
C ASP A 159 4.51 0.17 11.48
N LEU A 160 3.59 0.69 10.67
CA LEU A 160 3.55 2.11 10.29
C LEU A 160 2.75 2.97 11.26
N PHE A 161 1.77 2.40 11.97
CA PHE A 161 0.92 3.13 12.92
C PHE A 161 0.96 2.53 14.35
N SER A 162 1.98 1.74 14.66
CA SER A 162 2.21 1.20 16.01
C SER A 162 2.61 2.30 17.00
N GLU A 163 2.66 1.97 18.30
CA GLU A 163 3.09 2.91 19.33
C GLU A 163 4.55 3.36 19.13
N ASP A 164 5.45 2.42 18.88
CA ASP A 164 6.86 2.68 18.56
C ASP A 164 7.11 2.82 17.05
N SER A 165 8.15 3.57 16.67
CA SER A 165 8.60 3.63 15.27
C SER A 165 9.52 2.46 14.93
N TRP A 166 9.17 1.71 13.88
CA TRP A 166 9.99 0.63 13.32
C TRP A 166 11.12 1.14 12.40
N TYR A 167 10.95 2.34 11.85
CA TYR A 167 11.81 2.87 10.79
C TYR A 167 12.47 4.19 11.18
N GLY A 168 13.65 4.45 10.62
CA GLY A 168 14.44 5.66 10.84
C GLY A 168 15.75 5.42 11.58
N ALA A 169 16.44 6.52 11.95
CA ALA A 169 17.74 6.45 12.62
C ALA A 169 17.66 5.67 13.96
N GLY A 170 18.62 4.77 14.18
CA GLY A 170 18.64 3.86 15.32
C GLY A 170 17.67 2.66 15.19
N LYS A 171 16.90 2.60 14.10
CA LYS A 171 15.88 1.59 13.81
C LYS A 171 16.19 0.89 12.47
N ILE A 172 15.17 0.37 11.79
CA ILE A 172 15.30 -0.17 10.43
C ILE A 172 15.47 0.99 9.44
N LEU A 173 16.56 0.97 8.69
CA LEU A 173 16.87 1.93 7.63
C LEU A 173 16.22 1.45 6.32
N ALA A 174 14.99 1.86 6.07
CA ALA A 174 14.16 1.37 4.98
C ALA A 174 14.26 2.23 3.71
N THR A 175 14.51 1.58 2.56
CA THR A 175 14.48 2.22 1.23
C THR A 175 13.58 1.42 0.30
N VAL A 176 12.49 2.06 -0.14
CA VAL A 176 11.58 1.56 -1.18
C VAL A 176 12.09 2.04 -2.53
N MET A 177 12.26 1.11 -3.46
CA MET A 177 12.60 1.36 -4.85
C MET A 177 11.44 0.88 -5.72
N ILE A 178 10.96 1.70 -6.65
CA ILE A 178 9.83 1.34 -7.52
C ILE A 178 10.01 1.93 -8.92
N GLY A 179 9.65 1.18 -9.96
CA GLY A 179 9.63 1.68 -11.33
C GLY A 179 8.41 2.56 -11.60
N ASN A 180 8.45 3.36 -12.67
CA ASN A 180 7.31 4.17 -13.11
C ASN A 180 6.79 3.79 -14.50
N SER A 181 7.32 2.71 -15.07
CA SER A 181 7.03 2.28 -16.43
C SER A 181 6.47 0.87 -16.45
N GLY A 182 5.45 0.65 -17.28
CA GLY A 182 4.85 -0.66 -17.45
C GLY A 182 5.65 -1.59 -18.37
N TYR A 183 5.12 -2.79 -18.58
CA TYR A 183 5.67 -3.74 -19.55
C TYR A 183 5.44 -3.28 -20.99
N SER A 184 6.25 -3.79 -21.92
CA SER A 184 6.05 -3.61 -23.37
C SER A 184 5.44 -4.85 -24.01
N GLY A 185 5.06 -4.76 -25.30
CA GLY A 185 4.48 -5.86 -26.05
C GLY A 185 3.11 -6.27 -25.51
N ILE A 186 2.79 -7.57 -25.57
CA ILE A 186 1.47 -8.07 -25.18
C ILE A 186 1.20 -7.90 -23.67
N SER A 187 2.25 -7.98 -22.85
CA SER A 187 2.12 -7.78 -21.40
C SER A 187 1.71 -6.36 -21.02
N ALA A 188 1.79 -5.39 -21.93
CA ALA A 188 1.36 -4.01 -21.69
C ALA A 188 -0.15 -3.89 -21.38
N ILE A 189 -0.97 -4.89 -21.73
CA ILE A 189 -2.40 -4.97 -21.33
C ILE A 189 -2.58 -4.98 -19.80
N ALA A 190 -1.52 -5.34 -19.07
CA ALA A 190 -1.48 -5.37 -17.62
C ALA A 190 -1.29 -3.98 -17.00
N ASN A 191 -0.76 -3.03 -17.77
CA ASN A 191 -0.25 -1.77 -17.26
C ASN A 191 -1.38 -0.86 -16.76
N GLU A 192 -1.03 -0.07 -15.75
CA GLU A 192 -1.83 1.04 -15.24
C GLU A 192 -0.89 2.23 -15.04
N ASP A 193 -1.31 3.43 -15.41
CA ASP A 193 -0.50 4.62 -15.19
C ASP A 193 -0.15 4.79 -13.72
N GLY A 194 1.08 5.24 -13.44
CA GLY A 194 1.58 5.38 -12.06
C GLY A 194 1.91 4.04 -11.41
N SER A 195 2.23 3.02 -12.20
CA SER A 195 2.72 1.71 -11.76
C SER A 195 3.98 1.30 -12.51
N ASP A 196 4.69 0.31 -11.99
CA ASP A 196 5.79 -0.38 -12.67
C ASP A 196 5.30 -1.51 -13.62
N GLY A 197 4.00 -1.49 -13.96
CA GLY A 197 3.30 -2.55 -14.68
C GLY A 197 2.62 -3.59 -13.79
N THR A 198 2.99 -3.69 -12.50
CA THR A 198 2.41 -4.65 -11.54
C THR A 198 1.96 -4.01 -10.24
N VAL A 199 2.72 -3.08 -9.70
CA VAL A 199 2.44 -2.39 -8.44
C VAL A 199 2.40 -0.89 -8.69
N ARG A 200 1.35 -0.24 -8.19
CA ARG A 200 1.23 1.22 -8.18
C ARG A 200 2.35 1.83 -7.33
N ILE A 201 2.90 2.97 -7.73
CA ILE A 201 3.88 3.71 -6.92
C ILE A 201 3.30 4.03 -5.55
N SER A 202 2.03 4.45 -5.49
CA SER A 202 1.29 4.68 -4.24
C SER A 202 1.07 3.41 -3.41
N GLY A 203 0.99 2.25 -4.06
CA GLY A 203 0.85 0.95 -3.40
C GLY A 203 2.18 0.37 -2.89
N ALA A 204 3.30 0.80 -3.45
CA ALA A 204 4.64 0.43 -3.01
C ALA A 204 5.16 1.30 -1.87
N ASN A 205 4.88 2.61 -1.93
CA ASN A 205 5.35 3.58 -0.94
C ASN A 205 4.77 3.29 0.45
N LEU A 206 5.62 3.12 1.46
CA LEU A 206 5.22 2.95 2.86
C LEU A 206 4.86 4.26 3.55
N ASN A 207 5.32 5.41 3.02
CA ASN A 207 4.90 6.70 3.54
C ASN A 207 3.42 6.91 3.19
N CYS A 208 2.56 6.78 4.19
CA CYS A 208 1.12 6.79 4.02
C CYS A 208 0.45 7.62 5.12
N SER A 209 -0.85 7.83 4.97
CA SER A 209 -1.65 8.57 5.95
C SER A 209 -2.85 7.75 6.36
N ARG A 210 -3.39 8.06 7.53
CA ARG A 210 -4.61 7.47 8.05
C ARG A 210 -5.57 8.57 8.47
N ILE A 211 -6.82 8.41 8.06
CA ILE A 211 -7.94 9.26 8.45
C ILE A 211 -8.97 8.36 9.10
N THR A 212 -9.37 8.67 10.33
CA THR A 212 -10.45 7.97 11.02
C THR A 212 -11.58 8.94 11.29
N VAL A 213 -12.82 8.49 11.16
CA VAL A 213 -13.99 9.32 11.45
C VAL A 213 -15.17 8.46 11.88
N ALA A 214 -15.98 8.98 12.80
CA ALA A 214 -17.27 8.39 13.15
C ALA A 214 -18.38 9.37 12.77
N LEU A 215 -19.47 8.84 12.20
CA LEU A 215 -20.60 9.60 11.70
C LEU A 215 -21.85 9.27 12.51
N ASP A 216 -22.65 10.29 12.84
CA ASP A 216 -23.95 10.11 13.49
C ASP A 216 -25.04 9.60 12.53
N GLU A 217 -26.27 9.49 13.02
CA GLU A 217 -27.44 9.03 12.25
C GLU A 217 -27.76 9.93 11.05
N GLN A 218 -27.34 11.19 11.06
CA GLN A 218 -27.51 12.17 9.99
C GLN A 218 -26.22 12.28 9.15
N GLN A 219 -25.31 11.33 9.30
CA GLN A 219 -23.99 11.29 8.69
C GLN A 219 -23.15 12.55 8.94
N SER A 220 -23.37 13.24 10.04
CA SER A 220 -22.49 14.33 10.47
C SER A 220 -21.32 13.76 11.26
N VAL A 221 -20.14 14.37 11.12
CA VAL A 221 -18.95 13.99 11.89
C VAL A 221 -19.22 14.15 13.37
N LEU A 222 -19.05 13.07 14.15
CA LEU A 222 -19.12 13.15 15.60
C LEU A 222 -18.00 14.03 16.15
N PRO A 223 -18.27 14.96 17.08
CA PRO A 223 -17.26 15.85 17.64
C PRO A 223 -16.03 15.08 18.15
N GLY A 224 -14.84 15.48 17.69
CA GLY A 224 -13.57 14.86 18.08
C GLY A 224 -13.23 13.52 17.42
N SER A 225 -14.11 12.97 16.57
CA SER A 225 -13.88 11.67 15.92
C SER A 225 -13.00 11.73 14.67
N LEU A 226 -12.97 12.87 13.96
CA LEU A 226 -12.14 13.07 12.78
C LEU A 226 -10.68 13.26 13.19
N GLN A 227 -9.84 12.30 12.87
CA GLN A 227 -8.41 12.31 13.20
C GLN A 227 -7.57 12.04 11.96
N PHE A 228 -6.42 12.72 11.90
CA PHE A 228 -5.43 12.58 10.83
C PHE A 228 -4.11 12.14 11.44
N SER A 229 -3.46 11.16 10.83
CA SER A 229 -2.14 10.69 11.26
C SER A 229 -1.29 10.27 10.07
N ARG A 230 0.02 10.53 10.13
CA ARG A 230 0.99 10.03 9.15
C ARG A 230 1.62 8.74 9.69
N SER A 231 2.07 7.88 8.79
CA SER A 231 2.92 6.74 9.14
C SER A 231 4.15 7.21 9.91
N LYS A 232 4.58 6.44 10.91
CA LYS A 232 5.76 6.74 11.73
C LYS A 232 7.05 6.29 11.04
N GLY A 233 8.10 7.06 11.28
CA GLY A 233 9.46 6.76 10.87
C GLY A 233 9.86 7.36 9.53
N ASP A 234 11.18 7.40 9.32
CA ASP A 234 11.79 7.93 8.10
C ASP A 234 12.02 6.79 7.11
N ILE A 235 11.26 6.77 6.00
CA ILE A 235 11.32 5.71 4.99
C ILE A 235 11.60 6.33 3.63
N ALA A 236 12.70 5.93 3.00
CA ALA A 236 13.09 6.49 1.72
C ALA A 236 12.28 5.92 0.57
N LEU A 237 11.87 6.76 -0.37
CA LEU A 237 11.27 6.38 -1.64
C LEU A 237 12.17 6.82 -2.80
N ALA A 238 12.58 5.85 -3.61
CA ALA A 238 13.22 6.05 -4.90
C ALA A 238 12.27 5.59 -6.01
N ILE A 239 11.86 6.52 -6.86
CA ILE A 239 11.19 6.20 -8.13
C ILE A 239 12.29 6.10 -9.20
N LEU A 240 12.28 5.03 -9.99
CA LEU A 240 13.30 4.75 -11.00
C LEU A 240 12.67 4.87 -12.38
N ASP A 241 13.01 5.95 -13.08
CA ASP A 241 12.47 6.24 -14.41
C ASP A 241 12.80 5.12 -15.40
N ASN A 242 11.84 4.74 -16.25
CA ASN A 242 11.94 3.66 -17.25
C ASN A 242 12.15 2.24 -16.70
N GLU A 243 12.12 2.04 -15.38
CA GLU A 243 12.09 0.70 -14.80
C GLU A 243 10.65 0.17 -14.72
N ASN A 244 10.52 -1.13 -14.96
CA ASN A 244 9.30 -1.90 -14.67
C ASN A 244 9.57 -2.91 -13.54
N HIS A 245 8.53 -3.66 -13.17
CA HIS A 245 8.56 -4.63 -12.07
C HIS A 245 9.69 -5.67 -12.16
N SER A 246 10.10 -6.03 -13.39
CA SER A 246 11.12 -7.04 -13.67
C SER A 246 12.52 -6.45 -13.81
N THR A 247 12.66 -5.35 -14.57
CA THR A 247 13.98 -4.75 -14.86
C THR A 247 14.61 -4.16 -13.60
N LEU A 248 13.79 -3.66 -12.66
CA LEU A 248 14.23 -3.17 -11.36
C LEU A 248 15.01 -4.26 -10.59
N VAL A 249 14.60 -5.52 -10.71
CA VAL A 249 15.27 -6.69 -10.11
C VAL A 249 16.21 -7.43 -11.06
N PHE A 250 16.71 -6.71 -12.06
CA PHE A 250 17.75 -7.12 -13.00
C PHE A 250 17.35 -8.29 -13.91
N LYS A 251 16.05 -8.54 -14.02
CA LYS A 251 15.48 -9.43 -15.04
C LYS A 251 15.36 -8.66 -16.36
N ASP A 252 14.90 -9.34 -17.41
CA ASP A 252 14.61 -8.71 -18.71
C ASP A 252 15.77 -7.86 -19.28
N LYS A 253 16.97 -8.46 -19.25
CA LYS A 253 18.24 -7.84 -19.68
C LYS A 253 18.77 -6.74 -18.74
N GLY A 254 18.35 -6.76 -17.47
CA GLY A 254 18.85 -5.87 -16.45
C GLY A 254 18.15 -4.51 -16.39
N PRO A 255 18.56 -3.67 -15.43
CA PRO A 255 18.05 -2.31 -15.26
C PRO A 255 18.15 -1.49 -16.55
N LYS A 256 17.16 -0.65 -16.79
CA LYS A 256 17.16 0.34 -17.89
C LYS A 256 17.68 1.70 -17.44
N ASN A 257 17.65 1.95 -16.14
CA ASN A 257 18.15 3.15 -15.51
C ASN A 257 19.46 2.85 -14.76
N SER A 258 20.52 3.62 -15.06
CA SER A 258 21.81 3.47 -14.38
C SER A 258 21.75 3.80 -12.89
N LEU A 259 20.76 4.61 -12.48
CA LEU A 259 20.54 4.94 -11.07
C LEU A 259 20.03 3.74 -10.26
N THR A 260 19.41 2.74 -10.87
CA THR A 260 18.91 1.54 -10.17
C THR A 260 20.04 0.83 -9.41
N GLN A 261 21.17 0.58 -10.08
CA GLN A 261 22.34 -0.01 -9.43
C GLN A 261 22.96 0.91 -8.39
N THR A 262 23.03 2.21 -8.69
CA THR A 262 23.61 3.24 -7.81
C THR A 262 22.84 3.34 -6.50
N ILE A 263 21.51 3.42 -6.56
CA ILE A 263 20.63 3.55 -5.40
C ILE A 263 20.64 2.24 -4.59
N LEU A 264 20.56 1.07 -5.23
CA LEU A 264 20.68 -0.21 -4.51
C LEU A 264 22.01 -0.32 -3.74
N ALA A 265 23.12 0.06 -4.37
CA ALA A 265 24.44 0.03 -3.74
C ALA A 265 24.55 1.00 -2.54
N LYS A 266 23.96 2.19 -2.65
CA LYS A 266 23.92 3.18 -1.57
C LYS A 266 22.97 2.78 -0.45
N ALA A 267 21.77 2.28 -0.77
CA ALA A 267 20.78 1.80 0.18
C ALA A 267 21.32 0.65 1.05
N LEU A 268 22.21 -0.19 0.52
CA LEU A 268 22.91 -1.24 1.28
C LEU A 268 24.11 -0.74 2.11
N ARG A 269 24.34 0.58 2.14
CA ARG A 269 25.44 1.23 2.88
C ARG A 269 25.01 2.36 3.78
N VAL A 270 23.76 2.83 3.68
CA VAL A 270 23.21 3.87 4.54
C VAL A 270 23.44 3.54 6.02
N GLU A 271 23.70 4.56 6.80
CA GLU A 271 23.88 4.51 8.25
C GLU A 271 22.89 5.43 8.95
N ASP A 272 22.86 5.42 10.28
CA ASP A 272 21.94 6.26 11.07
C ASP A 272 22.07 7.76 10.78
N THR A 273 23.26 8.20 10.38
CA THR A 273 23.54 9.58 9.97
C THR A 273 22.80 9.97 8.68
N ASP A 274 22.52 9.00 7.80
CA ASP A 274 21.78 9.23 6.56
C ASP A 274 20.26 9.32 6.81
N TYR A 275 19.77 8.86 7.95
CA TYR A 275 18.36 8.98 8.36
C TYR A 275 18.15 10.05 9.43
N GLN A 276 19.12 10.94 9.64
CA GLN A 276 18.91 12.11 10.49
C GLN A 276 17.95 13.08 9.81
N PRO A 277 16.95 13.61 10.54
CA PRO A 277 16.04 14.62 10.02
C PRO A 277 16.78 15.87 9.52
N LEU A 278 16.30 16.43 8.41
CA LEU A 278 16.79 17.65 7.81
C LEU A 278 15.61 18.43 7.21
N ALA A 279 15.19 19.50 7.89
CA ALA A 279 14.00 20.28 7.57
C ALA A 279 12.75 19.36 7.44
N ASP A 280 12.10 19.34 6.27
CA ASP A 280 10.88 18.58 6.00
C ASP A 280 11.14 17.14 5.48
N SER A 281 12.39 16.66 5.57
CA SER A 281 12.80 15.33 5.10
C SER A 281 13.99 14.81 5.92
N PHE A 282 14.81 13.94 5.34
CA PHE A 282 16.04 13.41 5.95
C PHE A 282 17.13 13.23 4.88
N ASN A 283 18.39 13.15 5.34
CA ASN A 283 19.57 13.22 4.47
C ASN A 283 19.51 12.25 3.27
N TRP A 284 19.12 11.00 3.50
CA TRP A 284 19.08 9.98 2.45
C TRP A 284 18.02 10.25 1.40
N GLN A 285 16.82 10.68 1.80
CA GLN A 285 15.78 11.06 0.82
C GLN A 285 16.23 12.25 -0.03
N GLN A 286 16.89 13.25 0.56
CA GLN A 286 17.44 14.38 -0.20
C GLN A 286 18.52 13.92 -1.20
N GLN A 287 19.39 13.00 -0.80
CA GLN A 287 20.39 12.41 -1.71
C GLN A 287 19.74 11.67 -2.87
N ILE A 288 18.66 10.90 -2.64
CA ILE A 288 17.90 10.24 -3.71
C ILE A 288 17.30 11.29 -4.65
N ASN A 289 16.61 12.30 -4.10
CA ASN A 289 15.99 13.36 -4.90
C ASN A 289 17.02 14.12 -5.75
N ALA A 290 18.22 14.34 -5.22
CA ALA A 290 19.30 15.01 -5.95
C ALA A 290 19.85 14.20 -7.14
N LEU A 291 19.68 12.88 -7.16
CA LEU A 291 20.14 12.03 -8.28
C LEU A 291 19.25 12.19 -9.54
N ASP A 292 17.94 12.39 -9.37
CA ASP A 292 17.02 12.73 -10.45
C ASP A 292 15.89 13.66 -9.93
N PRO A 293 16.14 14.97 -9.85
CA PRO A 293 15.16 15.92 -9.32
C PRO A 293 13.84 15.98 -10.09
N ALA A 294 13.83 15.49 -11.35
CA ALA A 294 12.67 15.52 -12.21
C ALA A 294 11.86 14.22 -12.20
N VAL A 295 12.31 13.16 -11.50
CA VAL A 295 11.63 11.85 -11.58
C VAL A 295 10.19 11.91 -11.07
N VAL A 296 9.93 12.71 -10.04
CA VAL A 296 8.59 12.88 -9.50
C VAL A 296 7.69 13.50 -10.57
N SER A 297 8.08 14.60 -11.21
CA SER A 297 7.25 15.27 -12.23
C SER A 297 7.11 14.48 -13.54
N LYS A 298 8.10 13.66 -13.91
CA LYS A 298 8.02 12.72 -15.04
C LYS A 298 7.09 11.54 -14.78
N SER A 299 6.92 11.17 -13.50
CA SER A 299 6.07 10.04 -13.12
C SER A 299 4.60 10.47 -13.08
N PRO A 300 3.65 9.65 -13.56
CA PRO A 300 2.24 9.96 -13.44
C PRO A 300 1.86 10.26 -11.98
N GLN A 301 1.29 11.43 -11.73
CA GLN A 301 0.90 11.88 -10.39
C GLN A 301 -0.37 11.15 -9.97
N ARG A 302 -0.23 9.98 -9.35
CA ARG A 302 -1.34 9.13 -8.94
C ARG A 302 -1.34 8.90 -7.44
N SER A 303 -2.50 8.76 -6.83
CA SER A 303 -2.66 8.44 -5.40
C SER A 303 -3.77 7.41 -5.21
N GLN A 304 -3.83 6.78 -4.03
CA GLN A 304 -4.93 5.87 -3.72
C GLN A 304 -5.48 6.07 -2.30
N ILE A 305 -6.79 5.88 -2.15
CA ILE A 305 -7.46 5.83 -0.85
C ILE A 305 -7.96 4.41 -0.65
N VAL A 306 -7.52 3.74 0.42
CA VAL A 306 -8.07 2.47 0.88
C VAL A 306 -9.10 2.78 1.97
N CYS A 307 -10.38 2.72 1.58
CA CYS A 307 -11.52 2.97 2.44
C CYS A 307 -11.98 1.67 3.12
N GLN A 308 -12.22 1.72 4.42
CA GLN A 308 -12.85 0.68 5.22
C GLN A 308 -14.09 1.27 5.90
N LEU A 309 -15.25 0.68 5.65
CA LEU A 309 -16.52 1.13 6.22
C LEU A 309 -17.09 0.09 7.19
N THR A 310 -17.30 0.50 8.44
CA THR A 310 -17.93 -0.32 9.49
C THR A 310 -19.10 0.43 10.10
N ASP A 311 -20.00 -0.26 10.78
CA ASP A 311 -21.00 0.39 11.63
C ASP A 311 -20.53 0.48 13.10
N HIS A 312 -21.22 1.28 13.90
CA HIS A 312 -20.95 1.43 15.33
C HIS A 312 -21.14 0.12 16.16
N LEU A 313 -21.68 -0.94 15.56
CA LEU A 313 -21.78 -2.28 16.15
C LEU A 313 -20.65 -3.20 15.66
N ALA A 314 -19.62 -2.64 15.00
CA ALA A 314 -18.47 -3.31 14.40
C ALA A 314 -18.81 -4.28 13.25
N ASN A 315 -19.98 -4.16 12.62
CA ASN A 315 -20.28 -4.92 11.41
C ASN A 315 -19.65 -4.24 10.18
N ASN A 316 -19.20 -5.05 9.23
CA ASN A 316 -18.73 -4.58 7.92
C ASN A 316 -19.91 -4.05 7.08
N VAL A 317 -19.76 -2.86 6.50
CA VAL A 317 -20.74 -2.28 5.57
C VAL A 317 -20.34 -2.65 4.15
N GLN A 318 -20.92 -3.74 3.63
CA GLN A 318 -20.48 -4.35 2.36
C GLN A 318 -20.81 -3.52 1.12
N ASP A 319 -21.99 -2.89 1.11
CA ASP A 319 -22.48 -2.15 -0.04
C ASP A 319 -22.64 -0.67 0.32
N TYR A 320 -21.76 0.14 -0.28
CA TYR A 320 -21.76 1.59 -0.11
C TYR A 320 -21.21 2.32 -1.32
N PHE A 321 -21.41 3.63 -1.35
CA PHE A 321 -20.82 4.54 -2.32
C PHE A 321 -20.17 5.71 -1.60
N VAL A 322 -18.95 6.07 -2.02
CA VAL A 322 -18.21 7.23 -1.51
C VAL A 322 -18.37 8.35 -2.52
N GLU A 323 -18.97 9.45 -2.09
CA GLU A 323 -19.20 10.63 -2.94
C GLU A 323 -18.26 11.76 -2.54
N PHE A 324 -17.60 12.36 -3.52
CA PHE A 324 -16.80 13.58 -3.39
C PHE A 324 -17.51 14.73 -4.07
N TYR A 325 -17.69 15.84 -3.36
CA TYR A 325 -18.38 17.00 -3.91
C TYR A 325 -17.96 18.31 -3.25
N ARG A 326 -18.18 19.43 -3.95
CA ARG A 326 -17.83 20.79 -3.55
C ARG A 326 -19.00 21.51 -2.89
N THR A 327 -20.23 21.19 -3.28
CA THR A 327 -21.43 21.88 -2.80
C THR A 327 -22.68 21.03 -2.96
N GLY A 328 -23.67 21.20 -2.07
CA GLY A 328 -25.01 20.63 -2.25
C GLY A 328 -25.90 21.39 -3.26
N LYS A 329 -25.35 22.39 -3.97
CA LYS A 329 -26.04 23.16 -5.01
C LYS A 329 -26.06 22.42 -6.35
N LYS A 330 -26.97 22.80 -7.25
CA LYS A 330 -27.20 22.10 -8.53
C LYS A 330 -26.06 22.18 -9.56
N ASP A 331 -25.08 23.07 -9.43
CA ASP A 331 -23.95 23.15 -10.38
C ASP A 331 -22.93 22.04 -10.09
N GLN A 332 -23.20 20.86 -10.67
CA GLN A 332 -22.42 19.63 -10.48
C GLN A 332 -21.21 19.50 -11.44
N LYS A 333 -20.76 20.60 -12.06
CA LYS A 333 -19.67 20.56 -13.04
C LYS A 333 -18.33 20.12 -12.44
N PHE A 334 -18.03 20.58 -11.22
CA PHE A 334 -16.83 20.16 -10.50
C PHE A 334 -16.85 18.65 -10.23
N GLU A 335 -17.97 18.15 -9.73
CA GLU A 335 -18.20 16.74 -9.41
C GLU A 335 -18.07 15.89 -10.68
N GLN A 336 -18.70 16.31 -11.77
CA GLN A 336 -18.57 15.64 -13.07
C GLN A 336 -17.11 15.56 -13.51
N GLU A 337 -16.37 16.68 -13.49
CA GLU A 337 -14.96 16.68 -13.90
C GLU A 337 -14.08 15.87 -12.93
N LEU A 338 -14.35 15.91 -11.63
CA LEU A 338 -13.67 15.09 -10.64
C LEU A 338 -13.87 13.60 -10.95
N TYR A 339 -15.09 13.15 -11.21
CA TYR A 339 -15.34 11.74 -11.52
C TYR A 339 -14.84 11.31 -12.90
N GLN A 340 -14.79 12.21 -13.88
CA GLN A 340 -14.32 11.90 -15.23
C GLN A 340 -12.80 11.98 -15.39
N GLN A 341 -12.14 12.85 -14.64
CA GLN A 341 -10.71 13.15 -14.82
C GLN A 341 -9.85 12.71 -13.64
N LEU A 342 -10.39 12.81 -12.41
CA LEU A 342 -9.65 12.53 -11.18
C LEU A 342 -9.83 11.07 -10.75
N LEU A 343 -11.05 10.54 -10.68
CA LEU A 343 -11.29 9.15 -10.25
C LEU A 343 -11.01 8.18 -11.40
N CYS A 344 -9.88 7.46 -11.32
CA CYS A 344 -9.49 6.47 -12.33
C CYS A 344 -10.27 5.16 -12.22
N GLY A 345 -10.63 4.77 -10.99
CA GLY A 345 -11.29 3.50 -10.74
C GLY A 345 -11.51 3.23 -9.26
N VAL A 346 -12.45 2.33 -9.00
CA VAL A 346 -12.77 1.82 -7.67
C VAL A 346 -12.66 0.30 -7.71
N HIS A 347 -11.90 -0.26 -6.77
CA HIS A 347 -11.74 -1.70 -6.60
C HIS A 347 -12.29 -2.11 -5.24
N ALA A 348 -13.33 -2.94 -5.18
CA ALA A 348 -13.79 -3.54 -3.94
C ALA A 348 -13.04 -4.86 -3.70
N TYR A 349 -12.55 -5.06 -2.48
CA TYR A 349 -11.88 -6.31 -2.10
C TYR A 349 -12.86 -7.48 -2.22
N SER A 350 -12.45 -8.53 -2.94
CA SER A 350 -13.33 -9.59 -3.41
C SER A 350 -14.08 -10.36 -2.32
N ASP A 351 -13.45 -10.62 -1.16
CA ASP A 351 -14.09 -11.33 -0.05
C ASP A 351 -14.89 -10.39 0.87
N ASN A 352 -14.68 -9.07 0.81
CA ASN A 352 -15.29 -8.12 1.74
C ASN A 352 -15.39 -6.72 1.13
N GLY A 353 -16.57 -6.40 0.59
CA GLY A 353 -16.90 -5.14 -0.07
C GLY A 353 -16.87 -3.90 0.83
N ALA A 354 -16.73 -4.08 2.16
CA ALA A 354 -16.45 -2.99 3.08
C ALA A 354 -15.11 -2.29 2.83
N TYR A 355 -14.17 -3.00 2.19
CA TYR A 355 -12.85 -2.50 1.85
C TYR A 355 -12.77 -2.15 0.37
N ARG A 356 -12.40 -0.90 0.05
CA ARG A 356 -12.35 -0.42 -1.33
C ARG A 356 -11.14 0.48 -1.56
N THR A 357 -10.46 0.29 -2.69
CA THR A 357 -9.43 1.21 -3.17
C THR A 357 -10.02 2.15 -4.20
N LEU A 358 -9.96 3.45 -3.96
CA LEU A 358 -10.24 4.50 -4.94
C LEU A 358 -8.90 5.01 -5.48
N TYR A 359 -8.72 5.00 -6.80
CA TYR A 359 -7.48 5.41 -7.45
C TYR A 359 -7.65 6.75 -8.16
N PHE A 360 -6.73 7.69 -7.93
CA PHE A 360 -6.87 9.07 -8.39
C PHE A 360 -5.73 9.53 -9.31
N ASN A 361 -6.11 10.29 -10.33
CA ASN A 361 -5.24 11.13 -11.16
C ASN A 361 -5.11 12.51 -10.52
N LEU A 362 -3.92 12.91 -10.11
CA LEU A 362 -3.73 14.22 -9.49
C LEU A 362 -3.21 15.28 -10.47
N ALA A 363 -2.96 14.92 -11.73
CA ALA A 363 -2.40 15.84 -12.73
C ALA A 363 -3.26 17.09 -12.96
N SER A 364 -4.59 16.97 -12.88
CA SER A 364 -5.53 18.09 -13.07
C SER A 364 -6.05 18.68 -11.76
N LEU A 365 -5.62 18.19 -10.60
CA LEU A 365 -6.20 18.62 -9.31
C LEU A 365 -6.01 20.11 -9.04
N SER A 366 -4.80 20.64 -9.28
CA SER A 366 -4.51 22.07 -9.07
C SER A 366 -5.34 22.96 -9.98
N GLU A 367 -5.51 22.57 -11.25
CA GLU A 367 -6.34 23.30 -12.20
C GLU A 367 -7.82 23.27 -11.81
N LEU A 368 -8.33 22.11 -11.38
CA LEU A 368 -9.70 21.97 -10.89
C LEU A 368 -9.93 22.82 -9.63
N ARG A 369 -8.99 22.82 -8.68
CA ARG A 369 -9.05 23.65 -7.47
C ARG A 369 -9.15 25.13 -7.81
N GLN A 370 -8.33 25.60 -8.75
CA GLN A 370 -8.32 27.01 -9.17
C GLN A 370 -9.59 27.39 -9.94
N ARG A 371 -9.95 26.61 -10.97
CA ARG A 371 -11.10 26.87 -11.85
C ARG A 371 -12.40 26.97 -11.06
N TYR A 372 -12.57 26.08 -10.08
CA TYR A 372 -13.80 25.95 -9.31
C TYR A 372 -13.77 26.63 -7.95
N GLN A 373 -12.67 27.32 -7.62
CA GLN A 373 -12.42 27.96 -6.32
C GLN A 373 -12.77 27.01 -5.17
N LEU A 374 -12.12 25.84 -5.16
CA LEU A 374 -12.44 24.77 -4.22
C LEU A 374 -12.05 25.16 -2.79
N ASN A 375 -12.99 25.81 -2.10
CA ASN A 375 -12.85 26.26 -0.71
C ASN A 375 -13.23 25.18 0.30
N GLN A 376 -13.86 24.09 -0.14
CA GLN A 376 -14.27 22.97 0.69
C GLN A 376 -14.48 21.74 -0.19
N LEU A 377 -14.00 20.58 0.27
CA LEU A 377 -14.34 19.27 -0.27
C LEU A 377 -15.16 18.49 0.76
N TYR A 378 -16.27 17.93 0.32
CA TYR A 378 -17.13 17.08 1.11
C TYR A 378 -16.94 15.61 0.70
N ILE A 379 -16.99 14.70 1.67
CA ILE A 379 -16.96 13.26 1.45
C ILE A 379 -18.13 12.63 2.19
N SER A 380 -19.09 12.05 1.47
CA SER A 380 -20.25 11.37 2.07
C SER A 380 -20.24 9.86 1.76
N PHE A 381 -21.04 9.11 2.53
CA PHE A 381 -21.10 7.64 2.45
C PHE A 381 -22.55 7.20 2.37
N ASN A 382 -22.96 6.70 1.21
CA ASN A 382 -24.30 6.14 1.04
C ASN A 382 -24.21 4.62 1.17
N ALA A 383 -24.91 4.02 2.14
CA ALA A 383 -24.78 2.60 2.47
C ALA A 383 -26.13 1.87 2.50
N GLU A 384 -26.11 0.59 2.14
CA GLU A 384 -27.26 -0.32 2.19
C GLU A 384 -27.17 -1.28 3.42
N PRO A 385 -28.31 -1.71 3.99
CA PRO A 385 -29.68 -1.36 3.60
C PRO A 385 -30.07 0.06 4.06
N HIS A 386 -30.87 0.77 3.27
CA HIS A 386 -31.43 2.06 3.68
C HIS A 386 -32.43 1.91 4.84
N TYR A 387 -32.26 2.68 5.92
CA TYR A 387 -33.21 2.72 7.04
C TYR A 387 -34.54 3.36 6.61
N LYS A 388 -35.62 2.58 6.62
CA LYS A 388 -36.96 3.01 6.16
C LYS A 388 -38.07 2.26 6.89
N PRO A 389 -38.26 2.46 8.21
CA PRO A 389 -39.31 1.80 8.96
C PRO A 389 -40.71 2.19 8.45
N PRO A 390 -41.71 1.30 8.51
CA PRO A 390 -41.60 -0.08 9.01
C PRO A 390 -41.04 -1.06 7.97
N ARG A 391 -40.89 -0.65 6.69
CA ARG A 391 -40.52 -1.55 5.58
C ARG A 391 -39.12 -2.13 5.71
N GLN A 392 -38.18 -1.32 6.20
CA GLN A 392 -36.80 -1.70 6.47
C GLN A 392 -36.42 -1.15 7.86
N PRO A 393 -36.64 -1.92 8.94
CA PRO A 393 -36.53 -1.44 10.32
C PRO A 393 -35.09 -1.43 10.85
N VAL A 394 -34.10 -1.80 10.03
CA VAL A 394 -32.67 -1.69 10.34
C VAL A 394 -31.92 -1.21 9.11
N GLY A 395 -30.95 -0.31 9.26
CA GLY A 395 -30.18 0.18 8.13
C GLY A 395 -29.43 1.47 8.40
N TYR A 396 -29.07 2.16 7.33
CA TYR A 396 -28.36 3.44 7.35
C TYR A 396 -29.25 4.55 6.78
N THR A 397 -29.26 5.70 7.43
CA THR A 397 -29.98 6.87 6.93
C THR A 397 -29.34 7.35 5.63
N SER A 398 -30.16 7.57 4.61
CA SER A 398 -29.75 8.31 3.41
C SER A 398 -29.88 9.81 3.69
N VAL A 399 -28.83 10.57 3.39
CA VAL A 399 -28.83 12.02 3.52
C VAL A 399 -29.02 12.62 2.14
N ALA A 400 -29.91 13.60 2.02
CA ALA A 400 -30.17 14.25 0.74
C ALA A 400 -28.87 14.89 0.19
N ALA A 401 -28.65 14.79 -1.12
CA ALA A 401 -27.48 15.37 -1.80
C ALA A 401 -27.30 16.88 -1.53
N SER A 402 -28.38 17.59 -1.17
CA SER A 402 -28.35 19.01 -0.83
C SER A 402 -27.83 19.33 0.59
N ALA A 403 -27.72 18.34 1.49
CA ALA A 403 -27.51 18.59 2.92
C ALA A 403 -26.04 18.66 3.37
N THR A 404 -25.05 18.59 2.46
CA THR A 404 -23.60 18.68 2.81
C THR A 404 -23.22 17.78 4.01
N ALA A 405 -23.43 16.47 3.83
CA ALA A 405 -23.17 15.42 4.81
C ALA A 405 -21.74 14.88 4.75
N GLY A 406 -21.34 14.18 5.82
CA GLY A 406 -20.05 13.50 5.92
C GLY A 406 -18.90 14.44 6.30
N ILE A 407 -17.71 14.08 5.83
CA ILE A 407 -16.45 14.78 6.15
C ILE A 407 -16.41 16.10 5.40
N LYS A 408 -16.02 17.18 6.09
CA LYS A 408 -15.86 18.52 5.52
C LYS A 408 -14.38 18.90 5.59
N LEU A 409 -13.69 18.87 4.45
CA LEU A 409 -12.28 19.21 4.36
C LEU A 409 -12.07 20.62 3.79
N PRO A 410 -11.52 21.56 4.57
CA PRO A 410 -11.07 22.85 4.04
C PRO A 410 -9.82 22.64 3.15
N PRO A 411 -9.41 23.63 2.34
CA PRO A 411 -8.41 23.45 1.27
C PRO A 411 -7.09 22.86 1.75
N GLU A 412 -6.62 23.28 2.93
CA GLU A 412 -5.39 22.79 3.56
C GLU A 412 -5.45 21.32 3.98
N GLN A 413 -6.66 20.78 4.19
CA GLN A 413 -6.84 19.38 4.55
C GLN A 413 -7.07 18.47 3.33
N ILE A 414 -7.32 19.01 2.14
CA ILE A 414 -7.54 18.19 0.93
C ILE A 414 -6.25 17.42 0.56
N ASP A 415 -5.08 17.99 0.86
CA ASP A 415 -3.80 17.34 0.58
C ASP A 415 -3.56 16.07 1.41
N TRP A 416 -4.28 15.88 2.52
CA TRP A 416 -4.30 14.61 3.26
C TRP A 416 -4.90 13.45 2.46
N LEU A 417 -5.77 13.74 1.48
CA LEU A 417 -6.34 12.74 0.58
C LEU A 417 -5.52 12.59 -0.70
N PHE A 418 -5.03 13.72 -1.23
CA PHE A 418 -4.48 13.81 -2.57
C PHE A 418 -3.00 14.19 -2.55
N THR A 419 -2.20 13.39 -1.85
CA THR A 419 -0.74 13.46 -1.97
C THR A 419 -0.28 12.49 -3.07
N PRO A 420 0.48 12.95 -4.09
CA PRO A 420 1.02 12.05 -5.11
C PRO A 420 1.82 10.91 -4.52
N HIS A 421 1.68 9.74 -5.14
CA HIS A 421 2.43 8.53 -4.85
C HIS A 421 2.27 8.02 -3.41
N GLN A 422 1.17 8.38 -2.73
CA GLN A 422 0.85 7.90 -1.39
C GLN A 422 -0.48 7.15 -1.33
N THR A 423 -0.57 6.27 -0.33
CA THR A 423 -1.81 5.63 0.11
C THR A 423 -2.40 6.38 1.31
N VAL A 424 -3.72 6.51 1.33
CA VAL A 424 -4.47 6.99 2.49
C VAL A 424 -5.39 5.88 2.99
N LEU A 425 -5.25 5.49 4.25
CA LEU A 425 -6.13 4.55 4.93
C LEU A 425 -7.29 5.33 5.55
N LEU A 426 -8.48 5.27 4.93
CA LEU A 426 -9.68 5.96 5.39
C LEU A 426 -10.58 4.97 6.12
N GLN A 427 -10.72 5.12 7.44
CA GLN A 427 -11.61 4.28 8.26
C GLN A 427 -12.80 5.09 8.72
N VAL A 428 -13.99 4.57 8.45
CA VAL A 428 -15.24 5.27 8.66
C VAL A 428 -16.18 4.37 9.47
N ILE A 429 -16.71 4.91 10.55
CA ILE A 429 -17.71 4.26 11.41
C ILE A 429 -19.05 4.95 11.18
N MET A 430 -20.04 4.24 10.66
CA MET A 430 -21.40 4.75 10.46
C MET A 430 -22.33 4.36 11.60
N GLN A 431 -23.24 5.26 11.96
CA GLN A 431 -24.34 4.91 12.85
C GLN A 431 -25.38 4.05 12.10
N ARG A 432 -25.70 2.88 12.66
CA ARG A 432 -26.74 1.97 12.14
C ARG A 432 -28.01 2.20 12.94
N SER A 433 -29.10 2.54 12.27
CA SER A 433 -30.40 2.75 12.90
C SER A 433 -31.14 1.41 13.08
N VAL A 434 -31.80 1.25 14.23
CA VAL A 434 -32.60 0.07 14.60
C VAL A 434 -33.94 0.57 15.16
N ASP A 435 -35.03 0.26 14.46
CA ASP A 435 -36.37 0.68 14.87
C ASP A 435 -36.83 -0.08 16.13
N ALA A 436 -37.59 0.58 16.99
CA ALA A 436 -38.13 -0.03 18.21
C ALA A 436 -39.08 -1.22 17.93
N ALA A 437 -39.61 -1.36 16.71
CA ALA A 437 -40.40 -2.51 16.31
C ALA A 437 -39.58 -3.80 16.08
N VAL A 438 -38.25 -3.71 15.97
CA VAL A 438 -37.37 -4.87 15.81
C VAL A 438 -37.45 -5.79 17.04
N PHE A 439 -37.63 -5.23 18.24
CA PHE A 439 -37.77 -6.00 19.46
C PHE A 439 -38.74 -5.33 20.44
N LYS A 440 -39.79 -6.05 20.84
CA LYS A 440 -40.80 -5.57 21.79
C LYS A 440 -41.10 -6.64 22.83
N LEU A 441 -41.03 -6.28 24.11
CA LEU A 441 -41.56 -7.10 25.20
C LEU A 441 -43.07 -6.82 25.35
N ARG A 442 -43.88 -7.87 25.50
CA ARG A 442 -45.32 -7.76 25.78
C ARG A 442 -45.61 -8.33 27.16
N ARG A 443 -46.58 -7.75 27.85
CA ARG A 443 -47.15 -8.29 29.09
C ARG A 443 -48.32 -9.19 28.78
#